data_AF-A0A2A4ZTK5-F1
#
_entry.id   AF-A0A2A4ZTK5-F1
#
_cell.length_a   1.000
_cell.length_b   1.000
_cell.length_c   1.000
_cell.angle_alpha   90.00
_cell.angle_beta   90.00
_cell.angle_gamma   90.00
#
_symmetry.space_group_name_H-M   'P 1'
#
loop_
_entity.id
_entity.type
_entity.pdbx_description
1 polymer ?
#
loop_
_entity_poly.entity_id
_entity_poly.type
_entity_poly.pdbx_seq_one_letter_code
_entity_poly.pdbx_strand_id
1 'polypeptide(L)'
;MRVAVVLSLVLLTNCTTATRHFRGVAVVHLDVDGSRFDIRVRGNLAEAIRINPQYAPRLGPLRARAGFAMAKVSGCKVTGVLGDQAVMTGVLDCQDAAPLPIVPSYDCRDVVQWLQTSGAAAYPSYTCSRP
;
A
#
# COMPACT_ATOMS: atom_id res chain seq x y z
N MET A 1 -4.13 -4.96 40.60
CA MET A 1 -3.76 -3.84 39.69
C MET A 1 -2.79 -4.25 38.58
N ARG A 2 -1.61 -4.84 38.87
CA ARG A 2 -0.63 -5.22 37.83
C ARG A 2 -1.16 -6.20 36.77
N VAL A 3 -1.90 -7.22 37.19
CA VAL A 3 -2.51 -8.21 36.27
C VAL A 3 -3.58 -7.58 35.37
N ALA A 4 -4.38 -6.66 35.90
CA ALA A 4 -5.39 -5.95 35.11
C ALA A 4 -4.74 -5.06 34.04
N VAL A 5 -3.66 -4.36 34.39
CA VAL A 5 -2.88 -3.54 33.44
C VAL A 5 -2.25 -4.41 32.35
N VAL A 6 -1.64 -5.54 32.70
CA VAL A 6 -1.09 -6.48 31.72
C VAL A 6 -2.18 -7.04 30.81
N LEU A 7 -3.35 -7.39 31.35
CA LEU A 7 -4.49 -7.89 30.56
C LEU A 7 -5.02 -6.81 29.59
N SER A 8 -5.13 -5.55 30.04
CA SER A 8 -5.51 -4.43 29.18
C SER A 8 -4.50 -4.17 28.06
N LEU A 9 -3.20 -4.30 28.34
CA LEU A 9 -2.13 -4.16 27.34
C LEU A 9 -2.15 -5.28 26.30
N VAL A 10 -2.47 -6.52 26.69
CA VAL A 10 -2.59 -7.66 25.76
C VAL A 10 -3.75 -7.47 24.78
N LEU A 11 -4.87 -6.89 25.23
CA LEU A 11 -6.06 -6.63 24.39
C LEU A 11 -5.83 -5.54 23.32
N LEU A 12 -4.76 -4.74 23.42
CA LEU A 12 -4.46 -3.65 22.48
C LEU A 12 -3.54 -4.09 21.31
N THR A 13 -3.16 -5.37 21.22
CA THR A 13 -2.02 -5.79 20.40
C THR A 13 -2.25 -5.95 18.88
N ASN A 14 -3.43 -5.68 18.29
CA ASN A 14 -3.55 -5.76 16.82
C ASN A 14 -4.78 -5.06 16.17
N CYS A 15 -4.83 -3.73 16.18
CA CYS A 15 -5.90 -2.97 15.49
C CYS A 15 -5.59 -2.61 14.02
N THR A 16 -4.87 -3.44 13.26
CA THR A 16 -4.75 -3.25 11.80
C THR A 16 -5.91 -3.98 11.11
N THR A 17 -7.04 -3.29 10.92
CA THR A 17 -8.24 -3.84 10.28
C THR A 17 -8.59 -3.06 9.00
N ALA A 18 -9.18 -3.75 8.02
CA ALA A 18 -9.68 -3.14 6.80
C ALA A 18 -10.70 -2.04 7.11
N THR A 19 -10.71 -0.95 6.32
CA THR A 19 -11.78 0.04 6.46
C THR A 19 -13.13 -0.58 6.10
N ARG A 20 -14.23 0.07 6.51
CA ARG A 20 -15.60 -0.45 6.32
C ARG A 20 -15.85 -0.91 4.89
N HIS A 21 -15.36 -0.16 3.90
CA HIS A 21 -15.58 -0.46 2.48
C HIS A 21 -14.82 -1.71 2.01
N PHE A 22 -13.74 -2.12 2.66
CA PHE A 22 -12.92 -3.27 2.26
C PHE A 22 -13.07 -4.47 3.19
N ARG A 23 -14.01 -4.44 4.14
CA ARG A 23 -14.30 -5.61 5.00
C ARG A 23 -14.69 -6.82 4.17
N GLY A 24 -14.11 -7.97 4.52
CA GLY A 24 -14.33 -9.25 3.83
C GLY A 24 -13.60 -9.40 2.50
N VAL A 25 -12.82 -8.41 2.06
CA VAL A 25 -11.94 -8.55 0.89
C VAL A 25 -10.66 -9.27 1.28
N ALA A 26 -10.23 -10.22 0.46
CA ALA A 26 -8.96 -10.92 0.65
C ALA A 26 -7.79 -9.93 0.65
N VAL A 27 -6.85 -10.14 1.58
CA VAL A 27 -5.67 -9.31 1.72
C VAL A 27 -4.50 -9.91 0.95
N VAL A 28 -3.74 -9.06 0.25
CA VAL A 28 -2.45 -9.40 -0.35
C VAL A 28 -1.36 -8.62 0.35
N HIS A 29 -0.35 -9.31 0.86
CA HIS A 29 0.79 -8.69 1.53
C HIS A 29 1.91 -8.41 0.54
N LEU A 30 2.43 -7.18 0.57
CA LEU A 30 3.51 -6.74 -0.32
C LEU A 30 4.54 -5.92 0.43
N ASP A 31 5.81 -6.19 0.17
CA ASP A 31 6.92 -5.31 0.51
C ASP A 31 7.34 -4.50 -0.73
N VAL A 32 7.39 -3.18 -0.61
CA VAL A 32 7.78 -2.27 -1.68
C VAL A 32 8.76 -1.27 -1.12
N ASP A 33 10.03 -1.39 -1.51
CA ASP A 33 11.12 -0.51 -1.08
C ASP A 33 11.16 -0.33 0.46
N GLY A 34 11.02 -1.45 1.18
CA GLY A 34 11.04 -1.53 2.64
C GLY A 34 9.76 -1.07 3.34
N SER A 35 8.73 -0.66 2.60
CA SER A 35 7.38 -0.42 3.12
C SER A 35 6.52 -1.67 2.96
N ARG A 36 5.88 -2.13 4.04
CA ARG A 36 5.02 -3.31 4.01
C ARG A 36 3.56 -2.92 4.04
N PHE A 37 2.79 -3.44 3.08
CA PHE A 37 1.39 -3.11 2.90
C PHE A 37 0.49 -4.34 2.91
N ASP A 38 -0.70 -4.15 3.50
CA ASP A 38 -1.89 -4.94 3.25
C ASP A 38 -2.69 -4.30 2.13
N ILE A 39 -2.79 -4.98 0.99
CA ILE A 39 -3.54 -4.50 -0.17
C ILE A 39 -4.87 -5.24 -0.29
N ARG A 40 -5.95 -4.51 -0.53
CA ARG A 40 -7.29 -5.04 -0.81
C ARG A 40 -7.87 -4.35 -2.03
N VAL A 41 -8.39 -5.10 -2.99
CA VAL A 41 -8.94 -4.57 -4.24
C VAL A 41 -10.45 -4.87 -4.30
N ARG A 42 -11.25 -3.86 -4.62
CA ARG A 42 -12.70 -3.98 -4.80
C ARG A 42 -13.15 -3.06 -5.93
N GLY A 43 -13.50 -3.64 -7.07
CA GLY A 43 -13.87 -2.88 -8.27
C GLY A 43 -12.76 -1.91 -8.66
N ASN A 44 -13.10 -0.62 -8.83
CA ASN A 44 -12.17 0.43 -9.22
C ASN A 44 -11.46 1.12 -8.04
N LEU A 45 -11.41 0.48 -6.88
CA LEU A 45 -10.72 0.99 -5.70
C LEU A 45 -9.76 -0.05 -5.12
N ALA A 46 -8.64 0.43 -4.59
CA ALA A 46 -7.73 -0.37 -3.78
C ALA A 46 -7.43 0.32 -2.45
N GLU A 47 -7.37 -0.45 -1.37
CA GLU A 47 -6.88 0.00 -0.07
C GLU A 47 -5.46 -0.52 0.13
N ALA A 48 -4.58 0.33 0.62
CA ALA A 48 -3.26 -0.03 1.12
C ALA A 48 -3.11 0.43 2.58
N ILE A 49 -3.04 -0.53 3.50
CA ILE A 49 -2.74 -0.28 4.91
C ILE A 49 -1.27 -0.57 5.15
N ARG A 50 -0.51 0.39 5.69
CA ARG A 50 0.87 0.16 6.07
C ARG A 50 0.93 -0.64 7.37
N ILE A 51 1.61 -1.79 7.36
CA ILE A 51 1.66 -2.71 8.50
C ILE A 51 3.03 -2.76 9.20
N ASN A 52 4.04 -2.05 8.69
CA ASN A 52 5.32 -1.91 9.39
C ASN A 52 5.49 -0.51 10.03
N PRO A 53 6.13 -0.45 11.23
CA PRO A 53 6.52 0.81 11.86
C PRO A 53 7.77 1.37 11.17
N GLN A 54 7.63 1.81 9.92
CA GLN A 54 8.68 2.53 9.20
C GLN A 54 8.53 4.03 9.41
N TYR A 55 9.63 4.73 9.70
CA TYR A 55 9.67 6.18 9.73
C TYR A 55 9.51 6.73 8.30
N ALA A 56 8.36 7.34 8.02
CA ALA A 56 8.00 7.82 6.68
C ALA A 56 7.34 9.22 6.75
N PRO A 57 8.11 10.28 7.07
CA PRO A 57 7.55 11.60 7.40
C PRO A 57 6.85 12.29 6.21
N ARG A 58 7.16 11.90 4.97
CA ARG A 58 6.58 12.47 3.76
C ARG A 58 5.67 11.45 3.09
N LEU A 59 4.43 11.86 2.84
CA LEU A 59 3.43 11.02 2.17
C LEU A 59 3.72 10.83 0.67
N GLY A 60 4.45 11.75 0.01
CA GLY A 60 4.74 11.67 -1.43
C GLY A 60 5.41 10.35 -1.83
N PRO A 61 6.61 10.03 -1.29
CA PRO A 61 7.28 8.77 -1.61
C PRO A 61 6.47 7.53 -1.19
N LEU A 62 5.75 7.62 -0.07
CA LEU A 62 4.93 6.51 0.42
C LEU A 62 3.71 6.25 -0.49
N ARG A 63 3.11 7.30 -1.05
CA ARG A 63 2.05 7.18 -2.07
C ARG A 63 2.54 6.51 -3.34
N ALA A 64 3.77 6.79 -3.79
CA ALA A 64 4.33 6.11 -4.96
C ALA A 64 4.45 4.60 -4.71
N ARG A 65 4.98 4.18 -3.55
CA ARG A 65 5.08 2.76 -3.16
C ARG A 65 3.71 2.10 -3.04
N ALA A 66 2.74 2.77 -2.42
CA ALA A 66 1.38 2.26 -2.29
C ALA A 66 0.65 2.16 -3.64
N GLY A 67 0.77 3.18 -4.50
CA GLY A 67 0.21 3.18 -5.86
C GLY A 67 0.80 2.06 -6.70
N PHE A 68 2.11 1.84 -6.60
CA PHE A 68 2.77 0.69 -7.23
C PHE A 68 2.18 -0.64 -6.73
N ALA A 69 2.07 -0.82 -5.41
CA ALA A 69 1.50 -2.04 -4.83
C ALA A 69 0.07 -2.29 -5.33
N MET A 70 -0.77 -1.25 -5.35
CA MET A 70 -2.14 -1.32 -5.86
C MET A 70 -2.18 -1.71 -7.34
N ALA A 71 -1.30 -1.13 -8.17
CA ALA A 71 -1.20 -1.48 -9.59
C ALA A 71 -0.79 -2.95 -9.78
N LYS A 72 0.15 -3.46 -8.97
CA LYS A 72 0.58 -4.86 -9.02
C LYS A 72 -0.51 -5.84 -8.62
N VAL A 73 -1.25 -5.55 -7.54
CA VAL A 73 -2.32 -6.45 -7.06
C VAL A 73 -3.54 -6.42 -7.96
N SER A 74 -3.93 -5.23 -8.43
CA SER A 74 -5.13 -5.09 -9.26
C SER A 74 -4.90 -5.42 -10.73
N GLY A 75 -3.67 -5.27 -11.23
CA GLY A 75 -3.37 -5.27 -12.67
C GLY A 75 -3.89 -4.01 -13.39
N CYS A 76 -4.51 -3.07 -12.67
CA CYS A 76 -5.14 -1.89 -13.23
C CYS A 76 -4.21 -0.67 -13.20
N LYS A 77 -4.54 0.33 -14.03
CA LYS A 77 -3.89 1.63 -13.97
C LYS A 77 -4.36 2.38 -12.72
N VAL A 78 -3.44 2.96 -11.97
CA VAL A 78 -3.77 3.80 -10.81
C VAL A 78 -3.83 5.25 -11.25
N THR A 79 -4.97 5.91 -11.05
CA THR A 79 -5.20 7.30 -11.46
C THR A 79 -5.05 8.32 -10.33
N GLY A 80 -5.09 7.85 -9.08
CA GLY A 80 -4.84 8.68 -7.91
C GLY A 80 -4.70 7.85 -6.65
N VAL A 81 -4.02 8.41 -5.64
CA VAL A 81 -3.91 7.82 -4.29
C VAL A 81 -4.28 8.89 -3.27
N LEU A 82 -5.26 8.60 -2.43
CA LEU A 82 -5.81 9.47 -1.39
C LEU A 82 -5.51 8.90 0.00
N GLY A 83 -5.83 9.65 1.05
CA GLY A 83 -5.64 9.23 2.44
C GLY A 83 -4.37 9.79 3.08
N ASP A 84 -3.89 9.07 4.11
CA ASP A 84 -2.76 9.45 4.94
C ASP A 84 -1.62 8.41 4.88
N GLN A 85 -0.65 8.49 5.78
CA GLN A 85 0.52 7.61 5.75
C GLN A 85 0.20 6.18 6.21
N ALA A 86 -0.82 5.98 7.05
CA ALA A 86 -1.20 4.68 7.59
C ALA A 86 -2.18 3.96 6.65
N VAL A 87 -3.14 4.68 6.09
CA VAL A 87 -4.17 4.12 5.20
C VAL A 87 -4.30 4.97 3.95
N MET A 88 -4.13 4.32 2.79
CA MET A 88 -4.25 4.95 1.48
C MET A 88 -5.30 4.26 0.63
N THR A 89 -6.03 5.05 -0.14
CA THR A 89 -7.03 4.54 -1.09
C THR A 89 -6.65 4.95 -2.51
N GLY A 90 -6.44 3.98 -3.38
CA GLY A 90 -6.19 4.18 -4.80
C GLY A 90 -7.48 4.19 -5.61
N VAL A 91 -7.54 5.09 -6.59
CA VAL A 91 -8.53 5.05 -7.67
C VAL A 91 -7.92 4.30 -8.84
N LEU A 92 -8.62 3.28 -9.31
CA LEU A 92 -8.18 2.38 -10.37
C LEU A 92 -8.99 2.62 -11.65
N ASP A 93 -8.31 2.48 -12.77
CA ASP A 93 -8.88 2.37 -14.11
C ASP A 93 -8.55 0.98 -14.64
N CYS A 94 -9.53 0.08 -14.48
CA CYS A 94 -9.43 -1.33 -14.83
C CYS A 94 -10.04 -1.55 -16.21
N GLN A 95 -9.24 -1.34 -17.26
CA GLN A 95 -9.57 -1.74 -18.63
C GLN A 95 -8.89 -3.09 -18.88
N ASP A 96 -9.68 -4.15 -19.06
CA ASP A 96 -9.24 -5.50 -19.42
C ASP A 96 -8.00 -6.02 -18.66
N ALA A 97 -7.99 -5.86 -17.33
CA ALA A 97 -6.87 -6.28 -16.48
C ALA A 97 -6.94 -7.80 -16.17
N ALA A 98 -5.89 -8.53 -16.56
CA ALA A 98 -5.64 -9.89 -16.10
C ALA A 98 -4.68 -9.85 -14.90
N PRO A 99 -4.95 -10.59 -13.80
CA PRO A 99 -4.02 -10.68 -12.67
C PRO A 99 -2.67 -11.25 -13.12
N LEU A 100 -1.60 -10.47 -13.00
CA LEU A 100 -0.24 -10.96 -13.21
C LEU A 100 0.25 -11.74 -11.98
N PRO A 101 1.27 -12.60 -12.11
CA PRO A 101 1.91 -13.23 -10.97
C PRO A 101 2.45 -12.17 -10.01
N ILE A 102 1.94 -12.15 -8.78
CA ILE A 102 2.37 -11.25 -7.72
C ILE A 102 3.56 -11.89 -7.01
N VAL A 103 4.69 -11.20 -6.97
CA VAL A 103 5.80 -11.57 -6.08
C VAL A 103 5.70 -10.78 -4.78
N PRO A 104 6.15 -11.33 -3.64
CA PRO A 104 5.91 -10.72 -2.33
C PRO A 104 6.74 -9.46 -2.04
N SER A 105 7.79 -9.19 -2.82
CA SER A 105 8.73 -8.09 -2.57
C SER A 105 9.17 -7.44 -3.87
N TYR A 106 9.23 -6.10 -3.84
CA TYR A 106 9.69 -5.23 -4.92
C TYR A 106 10.66 -4.19 -4.37
N ASP A 107 11.60 -3.75 -5.20
CA ASP A 107 12.63 -2.79 -4.83
C ASP A 107 12.32 -1.36 -5.30
N CYS A 108 13.23 -0.43 -5.01
CA CYS A 108 13.07 0.96 -5.44
C CYS A 108 13.07 1.12 -6.97
N ARG A 109 13.84 0.31 -7.70
CA ARG A 109 13.96 0.39 -9.16
C ARG A 109 12.68 -0.05 -9.84
N ASP A 110 11.99 -1.06 -9.30
CA ASP A 110 10.67 -1.46 -9.76
C ASP A 110 9.67 -0.30 -9.71
N VAL A 111 9.68 0.46 -8.61
CA VAL A 111 8.81 1.62 -8.43
C VAL A 111 9.17 2.73 -9.43
N VAL A 112 10.47 3.04 -9.60
CA VAL A 112 10.92 4.05 -10.57
C VAL A 112 10.54 3.65 -11.99
N GLN A 113 10.72 2.39 -12.36
CA GLN A 113 10.36 1.87 -13.69
C GLN A 113 8.86 2.01 -13.95
N TRP A 114 8.03 1.66 -12.98
CA TRP A 114 6.58 1.85 -13.07
C TRP A 114 6.17 3.32 -13.17
N LEU A 115 6.83 4.22 -12.45
CA LEU A 115 6.55 5.65 -12.53
C LEU A 115 6.81 6.20 -13.93
N GLN A 116 7.85 5.74 -14.61
CA GLN A 116 8.14 6.13 -16.00
C GLN A 116 7.05 5.70 -16.97
N THR A 117 6.44 4.53 -16.77
CA THR A 117 5.42 3.99 -17.68
C THR A 117 4.00 4.42 -17.32
N SER A 118 3.74 4.78 -16.07
CA SER A 118 2.37 4.84 -15.55
C SER A 118 2.08 5.98 -14.57
N GLY A 119 3.08 6.75 -14.11
CA GLY A 119 2.91 7.61 -12.93
C GLY A 119 3.73 8.91 -12.86
N ALA A 120 4.46 9.30 -13.91
CA ALA A 120 5.42 10.41 -13.84
C ALA A 120 4.79 11.76 -13.44
N ALA A 121 3.52 12.02 -13.80
CA ALA A 121 2.84 13.27 -13.46
C ALA A 121 2.37 13.33 -11.99
N ALA A 122 2.18 12.19 -11.32
CA ALA A 122 1.59 12.14 -9.98
C ALA A 122 2.62 12.24 -8.84
N TYR A 123 3.90 11.90 -9.11
CA TYR A 123 4.93 11.76 -8.07
C TYR A 123 6.31 12.30 -8.50
N PRO A 124 6.48 13.63 -8.62
CA PRO A 124 7.71 14.23 -9.17
C PRO A 124 8.97 14.08 -8.30
N SER A 125 8.86 13.55 -7.06
CA SER A 125 9.98 13.50 -6.09
C SER A 125 10.22 12.11 -5.49
N TYR A 126 10.02 11.04 -6.26
CA TYR A 126 10.48 9.70 -5.87
C TYR A 126 11.91 9.45 -6.36
N THR A 127 12.87 9.36 -5.43
CA THR A 127 14.27 9.07 -5.73
C THR A 127 14.77 7.92 -4.88
N CYS A 128 15.54 7.01 -5.48
CA CYS A 128 16.20 5.93 -4.75
C CYS A 128 17.38 6.50 -3.95
N SER A 129 17.42 6.20 -2.65
CA SER A 129 18.49 6.67 -1.75
C SER A 129 19.74 5.78 -1.79
N ARG A 130 19.64 4.57 -2.36
CA ARG A 130 20.76 3.66 -2.62
C ARG A 130 20.50 2.92 -3.95
N PRO A 131 21.52 2.78 -4.84
CA PRO A 131 21.39 2.10 -6.12
C PRO A 131 21.18 0.59 -5.99
#